data_AF-V6JHZ7-F1
#
_entry.id   AF-V6JHZ7-F1
#
_cell.length_a   1.000
_cell.length_b   1.000
_cell.length_c   1.000
_cell.angle_alpha   90.00
_cell.angle_beta   90.00
_cell.angle_gamma   90.00
#
_symmetry.space_group_name_H-M   'P 1'
#
loop_
_entity.id
_entity.type
_entity.pdbx_description
1 polymer ?
#
loop_
_entity_poly.entity_id
_entity_poly.type
_entity_poly.pdbx_seq_one_letter_code
_entity_poly.pdbx_strand_id
1 'polypeptide(L)' 'MLPKRWLVERTFAWLMHSRRLARDYEGRTDSSEAMIRWSMAMVMSRRLAKRPC' A
#
# COMPACT_ATOMS: atom_id res chain seq x y z
N MET A 1 -22.83 -9.94 7.60
CA MET A 1 -22.36 -8.54 7.81
C MET A 1 -20.85 -8.60 8.09
N LEU A 2 -19.97 -8.08 7.23
CA LEU A 2 -18.50 -8.14 7.45
C LEU A 2 -17.91 -6.76 7.82
N PRO A 3 -17.96 -6.37 9.11
CA PRO A 3 -17.46 -5.08 9.59
C PRO A 3 -15.93 -4.90 9.46
N LYS A 4 -15.20 -5.91 8.97
CA LYS A 4 -13.72 -5.89 8.85
C LYS A 4 -13.21 -5.94 7.41
N ARG A 5 -14.08 -6.14 6.41
CA ARG A 5 -13.67 -6.19 4.98
C ARG A 5 -13.08 -4.87 4.51
N TRP A 6 -13.64 -3.76 4.97
CA TRP A 6 -13.19 -2.43 4.57
C TRP A 6 -11.71 -2.18 4.90
N LEU A 7 -11.19 -2.79 5.98
CA LEU A 7 -9.80 -2.60 6.38
C LEU A 7 -8.85 -3.24 5.37
N VAL A 8 -9.19 -4.46 4.95
CA VAL A 8 -8.44 -5.24 3.95
C VAL A 8 -8.53 -4.56 2.57
N GLU A 9 -9.74 -4.18 2.15
CA GLU A 9 -9.95 -3.46 0.89
C GLU A 9 -9.20 -2.12 0.87
N ARG A 10 -9.14 -1.40 2.00
CA ARG A 10 -8.36 -0.16 2.13
C ARG A 10 -6.86 -0.40 2.02
N THR A 11 -6.32 -1.47 2.61
CA THR A 11 -4.91 -1.82 2.43
C THR A 11 -4.59 -2.14 0.98
N PHE A 12 -5.45 -2.91 0.29
CA PHE A 12 -5.29 -3.18 -1.14
C PHE A 12 -5.38 -1.91 -1.99
N ALA A 13 -6.26 -0.97 -1.64
CA ALA A 13 -6.35 0.31 -2.33
C ALA A 13 -5.03 1.12 -2.25
N TRP A 14 -4.32 1.10 -1.11
CA TRP A 14 -3.01 1.74 -0.99
C TRP A 14 -1.91 1.04 -1.79
N LEU A 15 -1.91 -0.29 -1.80
CA LEU A 15 -0.98 -1.08 -2.62
C LEU A 15 -1.20 -0.80 -4.11
N MET A 16 -2.45 -0.82 -4.57
CA MET A 16 -2.84 -0.58 -5.96
C MET A 16 -2.56 0.86 -6.44
N HIS A 17 -2.53 1.83 -5.52
CA HIS A 17 -2.13 3.21 -5.85
C HIS A 17 -0.66 3.28 -6.31
N SER A 18 0.18 2.35 -5.87
CA SER A 18 1.54 2.20 -6.39
C SER A 18 1.46 1.40 -7.69
N ARG A 19 1.40 2.09 -8.84
CA ARG A 19 1.23 1.50 -10.20
C ARG A 19 2.09 0.25 -10.49
N ARG A 20 3.26 0.12 -9.86
CA ARG A 20 4.16 -1.03 -9.98
C ARG A 20 3.64 -2.32 -9.32
N LEU A 21 2.78 -2.22 -8.31
CA LEU A 21 2.13 -3.34 -7.62
C LEU A 21 0.82 -3.77 -8.30
N ALA A 22 0.27 -2.94 -9.19
CA ALA A 22 -0.96 -3.26 -9.91
C ALA A 22 -0.76 -4.36 -10.98
N ARG A 23 0.49 -4.67 -11.33
CA ARG A 23 0.87 -5.74 -12.25
C ARG A 23 2.24 -6.22 -11.84
N ASP A 24 2.37 -7.51 -11.54
CA ASP A 24 3.66 -8.14 -11.24
C ASP A 24 4.53 -8.11 -12.50
N TYR A 25 5.26 -7.01 -12.66
CA TYR A 25 6.29 -6.87 -13.67
C TYR A 25 7.62 -7.46 -13.20
N GLU A 26 7.76 -7.67 -11.90
CA GLU A 26 8.99 -8.13 -11.27
C GLU A 26 8.89 -9.64 -11.07
N GLY A 27 9.57 -10.41 -11.93
CA GLY A 27 9.63 -11.88 -11.81
C GLY A 27 10.36 -12.39 -10.55
N ARG A 28 10.79 -11.49 -9.65
CA ARG A 28 11.51 -11.80 -8.42
C ARG A 28 10.74 -11.24 -7.22
N THR A 29 10.53 -12.11 -6.22
CA THR A 29 9.81 -11.82 -4.97
C THR A 29 10.43 -10.69 -4.14
N ASP A 30 11.76 -10.54 -4.20
CA ASP A 30 12.49 -9.52 -3.44
C ASP A 30 12.08 -8.10 -3.84
N SER A 31 11.89 -7.90 -5.15
CA SER A 31 11.52 -6.59 -5.69
C SER A 31 10.06 -6.28 -5.36
N SER A 32 9.17 -7.27 -5.47
CA SER A 32 7.77 -7.15 -5.06
C SER A 32 7.66 -6.80 -3.57
N GLU A 33 8.46 -7.43 -2.72
CA GLU A 33 8.51 -7.15 -1.28
C GLU A 33 8.99 -5.71 -1.00
N ALA A 34 10.05 -5.26 -1.69
CA ALA A 34 10.54 -3.88 -1.56
C ALA A 34 9.47 -2.86 -1.97
N MET A 35 8.72 -3.13 -3.04
CA MET A 35 7.62 -2.28 -3.50
C MET A 35 6.47 -2.21 -2.48
N ILE A 36 6.12 -3.32 -1.82
CA ILE A 36 5.10 -3.35 -0.75
C ILE A 36 5.56 -2.47 0.41
N ARG A 37 6.81 -2.66 0.89
CA ARG A 37 7.38 -1.85 1.98
C ARG A 37 7.40 -0.36 1.63
N TRP A 38 7.79 -0.03 0.40
CA TRP A 38 7.81 1.35 -0.09
C TRP A 38 6.41 2.00 -0.11
N SER A 39 5.40 1.28 -0.61
CA SER A 39 4.03 1.79 -0.66
C SER A 39 3.49 2.12 0.74
N MET A 40 3.77 1.28 1.73
CA MET A 40 3.35 1.49 3.11
C MET A 40 4.13 2.65 3.76
N ALA A 41 5.43 2.77 3.48
CA ALA A 41 6.23 3.92 3.92
C ALA A 41 5.64 5.25 3.42
N MET A 42 5.22 5.33 2.15
CA MET A 42 4.55 6.54 1.63
C MET A 42 3.24 6.85 2.36
N VAL A 43 2.43 5.84 2.68
CA VAL A 43 1.19 6.02 3.46
C VAL A 43 1.51 6.57 4.85
N MET A 44 2.51 6.02 5.53
CA MET A 44 2.94 6.48 6.85
C MET A 44 3.48 7.91 6.80
N SER A 45 4.32 8.24 5.81
CA SER A 45 4.84 9.60 5.60
C SER A 45 3.71 10.60 5.39
N ARG A 46 2.67 10.26 4.60
CA ARG A 46 1.50 11.13 4.40
C ARG A 46 0.70 11.34 5.68
N ARG A 47 0.61 10.32 6.54
CA ARG A 47 -0.07 10.44 7.85
C ARG A 47 0.71 11.34 8.80
N LEU A 48 2.03 11.20 8.85
CA LEU A 48 2.90 12.05 9.65
C LEU A 48 2.88 13.52 9.16
N ALA A 49 2.84 13.71 7.84
CA ALA A 49 2.77 15.04 7.23
C ALA A 49 1.40 15.72 7.39
N LYS A 50 0.33 14.96 7.65
CA LYS A 50 -0.97 15.53 8.02
C LYS A 50 -0.87 16.10 9.45
N ARG A 51 -0.48 17.37 9.55
CA ARG A 51 -0.62 18.14 10.78
C ARG A 51 -2.11 18.17 11.17
N PRO A 52 -2.47 17.87 12.42
CA PRO A 52 -3.81 18.16 12.90
C PRO A 52 -3.98 19.68 12.88
N CYS A 53 -4.98 20.16 12.15
CA CYS A 53 -5.47 21.53 12.24
C CYS A 53 -6.42 21.65 13.41
#